data_AF-A0A972PAG6-F1
#
_entry.id   AF-A0A972PAG6-F1
#
_cell.length_a   1.000
_cell.length_b   1.000
_cell.length_c   1.000
_cell.angle_alpha   90.00
_cell.angle_beta   90.00
_cell.angle_gamma   90.00
#
_symmetry.space_group_name_H-M   'P 1'
#
loop_
_entity.id
_entity.type
_entity.pdbx_description
1 polymer ?
#
loop_
_entity_poly.entity_id
_entity_poly.type
_entity_poly.pdbx_seq_one_letter_code
_entity_poly.pdbx_strand_id
1 'polypeptide(L)' 'MAGIIGTIQALETLKLLLGIGEPLAGRLLLFDGLGMSFREVRVERARHCPVCGELTVAENLSKSD' A
#
# COMPACT_ATOMS: atom_id res chain seq x y z
N MET A 1 -7.12 -13.48 -14.03
CA MET A 1 -6.62 -12.99 -12.72
C MET A 1 -6.17 -11.52 -12.76
N ALA A 2 -5.34 -11.09 -13.73
CA ALA A 2 -4.81 -9.71 -13.78
C ALA A 2 -5.88 -8.60 -13.65
N GLY A 3 -7.06 -8.77 -14.25
CA GLY A 3 -8.16 -7.79 -14.16
C GLY A 3 -8.68 -7.56 -12.73
N ILE A 4 -8.73 -8.58 -11.88
CA ILE A 4 -9.19 -8.42 -10.49
C ILE A 4 -8.22 -7.53 -9.71
N ILE A 5 -6.93 -7.85 -9.78
CA ILE A 5 -5.88 -7.11 -9.08
C ILE A 5 -5.77 -5.69 -9.64
N GLY A 6 -5.82 -5.52 -10.96
CA GLY A 6 -5.77 -4.20 -11.60
C GLY A 6 -6.93 -3.29 -11.19
N THR A 7 -8.16 -3.82 -11.13
CA THR A 7 -9.33 -3.05 -10.66
C THR A 7 -9.19 -2.66 -9.18
N ILE A 8 -8.68 -3.56 -8.33
CA ILE A 8 -8.40 -3.23 -6.92
C ILE A 8 -7.37 -2.09 -6.83
N GLN A 9 -6.27 -2.17 -7.59
CA GLN A 9 -5.25 -1.12 -7.63
C GLN A 9 -5.79 0.22 -8.14
N ALA A 10 -6.64 0.21 -9.15
CA ALA A 10 -7.31 1.40 -9.64
C ALA A 10 -8.21 2.03 -8.55
N LEU A 11 -8.94 1.20 -7.81
CA LEU A 11 -9.79 1.68 -6.71
C LEU A 11 -8.96 2.27 -5.56
N GLU A 12 -7.85 1.63 -5.18
CA GLU A 12 -6.91 2.19 -4.19
C GLU A 12 -6.36 3.54 -4.63
N THR A 13 -6.06 3.68 -5.92
CA THR A 13 -5.58 4.94 -6.50
C THR A 13 -6.64 6.03 -6.35
N LEU A 14 -7.91 5.73 -6.64
CA LEU A 14 -9.01 6.69 -6.48
C LEU A 14 -9.22 7.10 -5.02
N LYS A 15 -9.13 6.17 -4.07
CA LYS A 15 -9.21 6.49 -2.63
C LYS A 15 -8.16 7.50 -2.22
N LEU A 16 -6.91 7.30 -2.68
CA LEU A 16 -5.80 8.21 -2.40
C LEU A 16 -6.00 9.57 -3.06
N LEU A 17 -6.38 9.62 -4.34
CA LEU A 17 -6.56 10.87 -5.09
C LEU A 17 -7.72 11.72 -4.56
N LEU A 18 -8.80 11.08 -4.13
CA LEU A 18 -10.00 11.76 -3.64
C LEU A 18 -9.96 12.01 -2.13
N GLY A 19 -9.01 11.43 -1.40
CA GLY A 19 -8.93 11.53 0.06
C GLY A 19 -10.12 10.89 0.77
N ILE A 20 -10.68 9.80 0.21
CA ILE A 20 -11.88 9.13 0.73
C ILE A 20 -11.61 7.67 1.10
N GLY A 21 -12.39 7.17 2.06
CA GLY A 21 -12.29 5.80 2.55
C GLY A 21 -10.97 5.53 3.28
N GLU A 22 -10.68 4.26 3.52
CA GLU A 22 -9.43 3.82 4.13
C GLU A 22 -8.58 3.06 3.10
N PRO A 23 -7.43 3.62 2.67
CA PRO A 23 -6.50 2.93 1.77
C PRO A 23 -5.88 1.67 2.42
N LEU A 24 -5.45 0.72 1.59
CA LEU A 24 -4.69 -0.47 2.01
C LEU A 24 -3.23 -0.16 2.39
N ALA A 25 -2.88 1.11 2.62
CA ALA A 25 -1.52 1.50 2.99
C ALA A 25 -1.06 0.77 4.26
N GLY A 26 0.14 0.18 4.22
CA GLY A 26 0.67 -0.64 5.33
C GLY A 26 0.04 -2.03 5.44
N ARG A 27 -0.78 -2.45 4.46
CA ARG A 27 -1.37 -3.80 4.38
C ARG A 27 -1.07 -4.42 3.02
N LEU A 28 -0.78 -5.72 3.03
CA LEU A 28 -0.67 -6.54 1.83
C LEU A 28 -1.95 -7.35 1.67
N LEU A 29 -2.68 -7.10 0.58
CA LEU A 29 -3.85 -7.88 0.19
C LEU A 29 -3.41 -9.06 -0.68
N LEU A 30 -3.62 -10.27 -0.18
CA LEU A 30 -3.36 -11.53 -0.87
C LEU A 30 -4.67 -12.05 -1.46
N PHE A 31 -4.65 -12.39 -2.74
CA PHE A 31 -5.76 -13.06 -3.41
C PHE A 31 -5.37 -14.51 -3.72
N ASP A 32 -6.11 -15.46 -3.17
CA ASP A 32 -6.04 -16.87 -3.55
C ASP A 32 -7.07 -17.12 -4.67
N GLY A 33 -6.56 -17.29 -5.89
CA GLY A 33 -7.40 -17.51 -7.07
C GLY A 33 -8.00 -18.91 -7.18
N LEU A 34 -7.46 -19.91 -6.47
CA LEU A 34 -8.01 -21.26 -6.49
C LEU A 34 -9.14 -21.39 -5.44
N GLY A 35 -8.89 -20.89 -4.23
CA GLY A 35 -9.87 -20.88 -3.15
C GLY A 35 -10.84 -19.69 -3.19
N MET A 36 -10.67 -18.76 -4.13
CA MET A 36 -11.46 -17.53 -4.27
C MET A 36 -11.59 -16.75 -2.95
N SER A 37 -10.45 -16.57 -2.26
CA SER A 37 -10.41 -15.92 -0.95
C SER A 37 -9.42 -14.75 -0.91
N PHE A 38 -9.65 -13.85 0.03
CA PHE A 38 -8.77 -12.72 0.31
C PHE A 38 -8.22 -12.81 1.72
N ARG A 39 -6.95 -12.43 1.89
CA ARG A 39 -6.32 -12.30 3.19
C ARG A 39 -5.52 -11.01 3.26
N GLU A 40 -5.69 -10.26 4.34
CA GLU A 40 -4.86 -9.09 4.64
C GLU A 40 -3.74 -9.46 5.60
N VAL A 41 -2.55 -8.92 5.34
CA VAL A 41 -1.41 -9.02 6.25
C VAL A 41 -0.88 -7.61 6.51
N ARG A 42 -0.76 -7.24 7.79
CA ARG A 42 -0.15 -5.96 8.17
C ARG A 42 1.34 -6.01 7.88
N VAL A 43 1.86 -4.97 7.22
CA VAL A 43 3.27 -4.83 6.86
C VAL A 43 3.81 -3.59 7.53
N GLU A 44 4.79 -3.78 8.41
CA GLU A 44 5.46 -2.70 9.13
C GLU A 44 6.85 -2.46 8.55
N ARG A 45 7.31 -1.21 8.62
CA ARG A 45 8.67 -0.88 8.19
C ARG A 45 9.67 -1.57 9.12
N ALA A 46 10.60 -2.31 8.52
CA ALA A 46 11.72 -2.87 9.27
C ALA A 46 12.72 -1.76 9.60
N ARG A 47 13.07 -1.59 10.89
CA ARG A 47 14.03 -0.58 11.34
C ARG A 47 15.41 -0.71 10.68
N HIS A 48 15.82 -1.93 10.37
CA HIS A 48 17.11 -2.21 9.74
C HIS A 48 17.04 -2.20 8.19
N CYS A 49 15.93 -1.76 7.60
CA CYS A 49 15.80 -1.73 6.14
C CYS A 49 16.79 -0.72 5.55
N PRO A 50 17.74 -1.12 4.67
CA PRO A 50 18.72 -0.21 4.11
C PRO A 50 18.11 0.85 3.17
N VAL A 51 16.83 0.68 2.78
CA VAL A 51 16.11 1.61 1.90
C VAL A 51 15.26 2.60 2.68
N CYS A 52 14.54 2.13 3.71
CA CYS A 52 13.53 2.95 4.39
C CYS A 52 13.54 2.88 5.93
N GLY A 53 14.55 2.23 6.52
CA GLY A 53 14.65 2.01 7.97
C GLY A 53 14.91 3.29 8.77
N GLU A 54 15.63 4.25 8.20
CA GLU A 54 15.98 5.54 8.84
C GLU A 54 15.16 6.74 8.34
N LEU A 55 14.26 6.55 7.36
CA LEU A 55 13.48 7.64 6.78
C LEU A 55 12.47 8.18 7.80
N THR A 56 12.86 9.24 8.52
CA THR A 56 11.93 10.07 9.28
C THR A 56 11.17 10.97 8.32
N VAL A 57 9.84 11.02 8.46
CA VAL A 57 8.93 11.75 7.54
C VAL A 57 9.26 13.25 7.43
N ALA A 58 10.08 13.80 8.34
CA ALA A 58 10.52 15.19 8.34
C ALA A 58 11.40 15.61 7.14
N GLU A 59 12.11 14.68 6.48
CA GLU A 59 13.08 15.05 5.42
C GLU A 59 12.47 15.26 4.02
N ASN A 60 11.20 14.91 3.79
CA ASN A 60 10.57 15.03 2.47
C ASN A 60 9.69 16.28 2.31
N LEU A 61 9.47 17.09 3.36
CA LEU A 61 8.79 18.38 3.25
C LEU A 61 9.74 19.55 2.91
N SER A 62 11.05 19.30 2.83
CA SER A 62 12.08 20.32 2.53
C SER A 62 12.72 20.19 1.14
N LYS A 63 12.28 19.24 0.31
CA LYS A 63 12.85 18.99 -1.03
C LYS A 63 11.83 19.02 -2.18
N SER A 64 10.66 19.59 -1.94
CA SER A 64 9.64 19.84 -2.97
C SER A 64 9.56 21.31 -3.41
N ASP A 65 10.66 22.05 -3.26
CA ASP A 65 10.94 23.32 -3.95
C ASP A 65 11.97 23.08 -5.06
#